data_AF-A0A7C1E916-F1
#
_entry.id   AF-A0A7C1E916-F1
#
_cell.length_a   1.000
_cell.length_b   1.000
_cell.length_c   1.000
_cell.angle_alpha   90.00
_cell.angle_beta   90.00
_cell.angle_gamma   90.00
#
_symmetry.space_group_name_H-M   'P 1'
#
loop_
_entity.id
_entity.type
_entity.pdbx_description
1 polymer ?
#
loop_
_entity_poly.entity_id
_entity_poly.type
_entity_poly.pdbx_seq_one_letter_code
_entity_poly.pdbx_strand_id
1 'polypeptide(L)'
;MKQIRQRFATNWIGFWDDWKVFMVVFFAALLADALSTIHFMRYEGVEAEMHPMVNLVSRRIGPVWGPLVGALSKAAAGVIAAVYFRRIAGFIFGLSSLISVWAAWFNLWGYRVYEPNIYVWWPF
;
A
#
# COMPACT_ATOMS: atom_id res chain seq x y z
N MET A 1 11.04 9.04 25.10
CA MET A 1 11.64 8.13 24.08
C MET A 1 11.90 6.71 24.56
N LYS A 2 12.47 6.48 25.77
CA LYS A 2 12.75 5.11 26.28
C LYS A 2 11.52 4.18 26.30
N GLN A 3 10.36 4.70 26.71
CA GLN A 3 9.11 3.94 26.81
C GLN A 3 8.55 3.46 25.46
N ILE A 4 8.73 4.25 24.39
CA ILE A 4 8.29 3.92 23.02
C ILE A 4 9.12 2.76 22.48
N ARG A 5 10.46 2.83 22.63
CA ARG A 5 11.37 1.76 22.22
C ARG A 5 11.13 0.47 23.00
N GLN A 6 10.88 0.57 24.30
CA GLN A 6 10.55 -0.60 25.13
C GLN A 6 9.24 -1.26 24.68
N ARG A 7 8.18 -0.48 24.45
CA ARG A 7 6.91 -1.01 23.95
C ARG A 7 7.08 -1.72 22.61
N PHE A 8 7.82 -1.13 21.68
CA PHE A 8 8.10 -1.75 20.38
C PHE A 8 8.89 -3.06 20.55
N ALA A 9 9.95 -3.06 21.37
CA ALA A 9 10.77 -4.24 21.62
C ALA A 9 9.95 -5.38 22.26
N THR A 10 9.13 -5.09 23.26
CA THR A 10 8.23 -6.09 23.88
C THR A 10 7.23 -6.62 22.88
N ASN A 11 6.62 -5.75 22.07
CA ASN A 11 5.63 -6.17 21.08
C ASN A 11 6.23 -6.91 19.89
N TRP A 12 7.53 -6.78 19.63
CA TRP A 12 8.23 -7.45 18.53
C TRP A 12 8.38 -8.95 18.78
N ILE A 13 8.58 -9.36 20.03
CA ILE A 13 8.83 -10.76 20.41
C ILE A 13 7.58 -11.60 20.10
N GLY A 14 7.72 -12.60 19.23
CA GLY A 14 6.63 -13.48 18.80
C GLY A 14 5.58 -12.82 17.89
N PHE A 15 5.78 -11.56 17.46
CA PHE A 15 4.83 -10.88 16.58
C PHE A 15 4.67 -11.59 15.24
N TRP A 16 5.78 -12.05 14.69
CA TRP A 16 5.83 -12.70 13.38
C TRP A 16 5.05 -14.03 13.39
N ASP A 17 5.17 -14.83 14.45
CA ASP A 17 4.47 -16.11 14.55
C ASP A 17 2.96 -15.93 14.69
N ASP A 18 2.53 -14.95 15.48
CA ASP A 18 1.11 -14.66 15.71
C ASP A 18 0.41 -14.13 14.45
N TRP A 19 1.09 -13.29 13.65
CA TRP A 19 0.47 -12.53 12.57
C TRP A 19 0.94 -12.93 11.16
N LYS A 20 1.76 -13.97 11.00
CA LYS A 20 2.33 -14.40 9.70
C LYS A 20 1.30 -14.50 8.57
N VAL A 21 0.12 -15.04 8.84
CA VAL A 21 -0.92 -15.22 7.81
C VAL A 21 -1.42 -13.85 7.30
N PHE A 22 -1.73 -12.93 8.22
CA PHE A 22 -2.14 -11.58 7.87
C PHE A 22 -1.04 -10.81 7.15
N MET A 23 0.22 -11.01 7.55
CA MET A 23 1.36 -10.40 6.88
C MET A 23 1.51 -10.92 5.45
N VAL A 24 1.41 -12.23 5.22
CA VAL A 24 1.47 -12.81 3.87
C VAL A 24 0.36 -12.25 2.98
N VAL A 25 -0.87 -12.20 3.48
CA VAL A 25 -2.01 -11.61 2.74
C VAL A 25 -1.75 -10.13 2.44
N PHE A 26 -1.24 -9.38 3.42
CA PHE A 26 -0.90 -7.97 3.26
C PHE A 26 0.20 -7.74 2.22
N PHE A 27 1.28 -8.51 2.24
CA PHE A 27 2.34 -8.41 1.24
C PHE A 27 1.86 -8.82 -0.14
N ALA A 28 1.05 -9.88 -0.25
CA ALA A 28 0.47 -10.30 -1.52
C ALA A 28 -0.46 -9.22 -2.10
N ALA A 29 -1.29 -8.60 -1.26
CA ALA A 29 -2.16 -7.49 -1.65
C ALA A 29 -1.36 -6.27 -2.12
N LEU A 30 -0.31 -5.88 -1.38
CA LEU A 30 0.57 -4.78 -1.78
C LEU A 30 1.33 -5.06 -3.08
N LEU A 31 1.75 -6.31 -3.29
CA LEU A 31 2.41 -6.70 -4.53
C LEU A 31 1.44 -6.65 -5.71
N ALA A 32 0.21 -7.13 -5.52
CA ALA A 32 -0.84 -7.04 -6.54
C ALA A 32 -1.16 -5.58 -6.88
N ASP A 33 -1.29 -4.71 -5.86
CA ASP A 33 -1.44 -3.26 -6.01
C ASP A 33 -0.29 -2.69 -6.85
N ALA A 34 0.96 -2.92 -6.45
CA ALA A 34 2.13 -2.41 -7.17
C ALA A 34 2.20 -2.90 -8.63
N LEU A 35 2.00 -4.20 -8.88
CA LEU A 35 2.04 -4.78 -10.23
C LEU A 35 0.91 -4.25 -11.11
N SER A 36 -0.29 -4.09 -10.54
CA SER A 36 -1.42 -3.49 -11.25
C SER A 36 -1.16 -2.04 -11.62
N THR A 37 -0.54 -1.25 -10.72
CA THR A 37 -0.14 0.13 -10.99
C THR A 37 0.90 0.20 -12.09
N ILE A 38 1.91 -0.69 -12.06
CA ILE A 38 2.93 -0.77 -13.13
C ILE A 38 2.27 -1.09 -14.46
N HIS A 39 1.33 -2.04 -14.47
CA HIS A 39 0.56 -2.36 -15.66
C HIS A 39 -0.21 -1.13 -16.15
N PHE A 40 -1.03 -0.53 -15.29
CA PHE A 40 -1.84 0.66 -15.59
C PHE A 40 -0.99 1.81 -16.15
N MET A 41 0.09 2.19 -15.48
CA MET A 41 0.99 3.26 -15.93
C MET A 41 1.69 2.95 -17.25
N ARG A 42 1.86 1.68 -17.62
CA ARG A 42 2.42 1.32 -18.94
C ARG A 42 1.41 1.48 -20.07
N TYR A 43 0.11 1.39 -19.78
CA TYR A 43 -0.95 1.52 -20.78
C TYR A 43 -1.50 2.96 -20.86
N GLU A 44 -1.89 3.55 -19.74
CA GLU A 44 -2.52 4.88 -19.67
C GLU A 44 -1.49 6.01 -19.42
N GLY A 45 -0.25 5.64 -19.10
CA GLY A 45 0.81 6.60 -18.77
C GLY A 45 0.85 6.96 -17.28
N VAL A 46 1.98 7.54 -16.86
CA VAL A 46 2.21 7.92 -15.45
C VAL A 46 1.26 9.04 -15.00
N GLU A 47 0.80 9.89 -15.92
CA GLU A 47 -0.05 11.04 -15.57
C GLU A 47 -1.46 10.63 -15.13
N ALA A 48 -1.95 9.49 -15.61
CA ALA A 48 -3.24 8.93 -15.21
C ALA A 48 -3.26 8.38 -13.77
N GLU A 49 -2.09 8.21 -13.14
CA GLU A 49 -2.00 7.69 -11.78
C GLU A 49 -2.58 8.67 -10.77
N MET A 50 -3.63 8.25 -10.06
CA MET A 50 -4.32 9.06 -9.06
C MET A 50 -3.50 9.32 -7.80
N HIS A 51 -2.64 8.38 -7.41
CA HIS A 51 -2.02 8.43 -6.11
C HIS A 51 -0.88 9.45 -6.11
N PRO A 52 -1.01 10.62 -5.46
CA PRO A 52 -0.13 11.78 -5.72
C PRO A 52 1.33 11.49 -5.41
N MET A 53 1.60 10.75 -4.33
CA MET A 53 2.96 10.32 -3.99
C MET A 53 3.53 9.32 -5.00
N VAL A 54 2.73 8.37 -5.49
CA VAL A 54 3.20 7.39 -6.46
C VAL A 54 3.41 8.08 -7.81
N ASN A 55 2.52 8.97 -8.23
CA ASN A 55 2.65 9.79 -9.43
C ASN A 55 3.93 10.65 -9.39
N LEU A 56 4.14 11.42 -8.31
CA LEU A 56 5.32 12.28 -8.13
C LEU A 56 6.62 11.48 -8.20
N VAL A 57 6.67 10.34 -7.51
CA VAL A 57 7.85 9.47 -7.52
C VAL A 57 8.04 8.85 -8.90
N SER A 58 6.99 8.32 -9.51
CA SER A 58 7.03 7.68 -10.83
C SER A 58 7.43 8.63 -11.95
N ARG A 59 7.09 9.93 -11.86
CA ARG A 59 7.58 10.96 -12.79
C ARG A 59 9.10 11.15 -12.72
N ARG A 60 9.74 10.86 -11.57
CA ARG A 60 11.19 11.00 -11.38
C ARG A 60 11.97 9.72 -11.66
N ILE A 61 11.48 8.58 -11.20
CA ILE A 61 12.21 7.30 -11.26
C ILE A 61 11.61 6.27 -12.23
N GLY A 62 10.48 6.62 -12.86
CA GLY A 62 9.81 5.82 -13.88
C GLY A 62 8.63 4.99 -13.35
N PRO A 63 7.79 4.48 -14.28
CA PRO A 63 6.53 3.78 -13.98
C PRO A 63 6.69 2.41 -13.31
N VAL A 64 7.92 1.87 -13.26
CA VAL A 64 8.21 0.59 -12.61
C VAL A 64 8.70 0.81 -11.18
N TRP A 65 9.69 1.70 -11.01
CA TRP A 65 10.32 1.92 -9.72
C TRP A 65 9.44 2.72 -8.77
N GLY A 66 8.61 3.64 -9.27
CA GLY A 66 7.71 4.42 -8.44
C GLY A 66 6.73 3.58 -7.63
N PRO A 67 5.94 2.69 -8.27
CA PRO A 67 5.03 1.79 -7.56
C PRO A 67 5.76 0.85 -6.58
N LEU A 68 6.94 0.33 -6.94
CA LEU A 68 7.73 -0.54 -6.06
C LEU A 68 8.19 0.18 -4.79
N VAL A 69 8.71 1.40 -4.91
CA VAL A 69 9.11 2.22 -3.75
C VAL A 69 7.90 2.56 -2.89
N GLY A 70 6.76 2.85 -3.51
CA GLY A 70 5.48 3.07 -2.82
C GLY A 70 5.05 1.85 -2.01
N ALA A 71 5.09 0.66 -2.61
CA ALA A 71 4.74 -0.60 -1.97
C ALA A 71 5.68 -0.94 -0.81
N LEU A 72 6.99 -0.76 -0.98
CA LEU A 72 7.98 -0.95 0.10
C LEU A 72 7.73 0.00 1.27
N SER A 73 7.42 1.26 0.98
CA SER A 73 7.11 2.26 2.02
C SER A 73 5.82 1.92 2.76
N LYS A 74 4.76 1.53 2.03
CA LYS A 74 3.49 1.05 2.62
C LYS A 74 3.71 -0.18 3.49
N ALA A 75 4.53 -1.12 3.02
CA ALA A 75 4.85 -2.34 3.75
C ALA A 75 5.58 -2.05 5.06
N ALA A 76 6.64 -1.23 5.00
CA ALA A 76 7.39 -0.83 6.19
C ALA A 76 6.50 -0.08 7.19
N ALA A 77 5.70 0.89 6.72
CA ALA A 77 4.77 1.63 7.56
C ALA A 77 3.72 0.71 8.21
N GLY A 78 3.13 -0.21 7.44
CA GLY A 78 2.16 -1.18 7.92
C GLY A 78 2.73 -2.10 8.99
N VAL A 79 3.92 -2.65 8.78
CA VAL A 79 4.60 -3.52 9.77
C VAL A 79 4.96 -2.74 11.03
N ILE A 80 5.56 -1.54 10.91
CA ILE A 80 5.93 -0.71 12.06
C ILE A 80 4.69 -0.35 12.88
N ALA A 81 3.61 0.09 12.21
CA ALA A 81 2.35 0.42 12.87
C ALA A 81 1.72 -0.80 13.55
N ALA A 82 1.70 -1.95 12.87
CA ALA A 82 1.13 -3.17 13.41
C ALA A 82 1.90 -3.72 14.62
N VAL A 83 3.23 -3.66 14.61
CA VAL A 83 4.04 -4.02 15.79
C VAL A 83 3.75 -3.06 16.95
N TYR A 84 3.75 -1.75 16.68
CA TYR A 84 3.51 -0.77 17.74
C TYR A 84 2.11 -0.93 18.36
N PHE A 85 1.11 -1.20 17.53
CA PHE A 85 -0.28 -1.42 17.90
C PHE A 85 -0.70 -2.89 17.82
N ARG A 86 0.10 -3.80 18.39
CA ARG A 86 -0.11 -5.27 18.33
C ARG A 86 -1.56 -5.72 18.55
N ARG A 87 -2.29 -5.10 19.47
CA ARG A 87 -3.70 -5.44 19.77
C ARG A 87 -4.65 -5.27 18.58
N ILE A 88 -4.36 -4.35 17.67
CA ILE A 88 -5.16 -4.07 16.47
C ILE A 88 -4.41 -4.41 15.18
N ALA A 89 -3.30 -5.17 15.25
CA ALA A 89 -2.48 -5.53 14.10
C ALA A 89 -3.29 -6.23 13.00
N GLY A 90 -4.19 -7.14 13.37
CA GLY A 90 -5.10 -7.80 12.42
C GLY A 90 -5.98 -6.83 11.66
N PHE A 91 -6.49 -5.78 12.32
CA PHE A 91 -7.28 -4.73 11.66
C PHE A 91 -6.41 -3.89 10.72
N ILE A 92 -5.19 -3.52 11.13
CA ILE A 92 -4.24 -2.78 10.29
C ILE A 92 -3.92 -3.56 9.01
N PHE A 93 -3.53 -4.83 9.14
CA PHE A 93 -3.23 -5.67 7.99
C PHE A 93 -4.45 -5.96 7.13
N GLY A 94 -5.58 -6.35 7.75
CA GLY A 94 -6.81 -6.65 7.03
C GLY A 94 -7.34 -5.47 6.23
N LEU A 95 -7.47 -4.30 6.86
CA LEU A 95 -7.97 -3.10 6.19
C LEU A 95 -7.01 -2.63 5.09
N SER A 96 -5.70 -2.62 5.36
CA SER A 96 -4.71 -2.21 4.36
C SER A 96 -4.71 -3.18 3.16
N SER A 97 -4.84 -4.49 3.42
CA SER A 97 -4.96 -5.49 2.35
C SER A 97 -6.20 -5.26 1.50
N LEU A 98 -7.35 -5.00 2.13
CA LEU A 98 -8.61 -4.74 1.43
C LEU A 98 -8.49 -3.52 0.51
N ILE A 99 -7.92 -2.42 1.02
CA ILE A 99 -7.69 -1.20 0.23
C ILE A 99 -6.73 -1.47 -0.93
N SER A 100 -5.64 -2.21 -0.70
CA SER A 100 -4.68 -2.56 -1.75
C SER A 100 -5.27 -3.48 -2.82
N VAL A 101 -6.10 -4.45 -2.45
CA VAL A 101 -6.81 -5.30 -3.41
C VAL A 101 -7.81 -4.48 -4.23
N TRP A 102 -8.52 -3.55 -3.60
CA TRP A 102 -9.42 -2.64 -4.30
C TRP A 102 -8.68 -1.76 -5.31
N ALA A 103 -7.55 -1.17 -4.92
CA ALA A 103 -6.69 -0.42 -5.83
C ALA A 103 -6.19 -1.29 -6.99
N ALA A 104 -5.80 -2.54 -6.70
CA ALA A 104 -5.37 -3.48 -7.72
C ALA A 104 -6.46 -3.81 -8.74
N TRP A 105 -7.68 -4.04 -8.25
CA TRP A 105 -8.85 -4.23 -9.11
C TRP A 105 -9.16 -3.00 -9.95
N PHE A 106 -9.07 -1.80 -9.37
CA PHE A 106 -9.30 -0.55 -10.09
C PHE A 106 -8.30 -0.36 -11.25
N ASN A 107 -7.01 -0.57 -10.98
CA ASN A 107 -5.94 -0.43 -11.98
C ASN A 107 -6.03 -1.45 -13.13
N LEU A 108 -6.60 -2.64 -12.89
CA LEU A 108 -6.77 -3.67 -13.93
C LEU A 108 -8.06 -3.51 -14.74
N TRP A 109 -9.17 -3.19 -14.09
CA TRP A 109 -10.49 -3.19 -14.71
C TRP A 109 -11.29 -1.93 -14.43
N GLY A 110 -11.28 -1.46 -13.18
CA GLY A 110 -12.16 -0.40 -12.70
C GLY A 110 -12.01 0.92 -13.47
N TYR A 111 -10.80 1.25 -13.92
CA TYR A 111 -10.53 2.49 -14.67
C TYR A 111 -11.35 2.60 -15.97
N ARG A 112 -11.78 1.47 -16.55
CA ARG A 112 -12.64 1.44 -17.76
C ARG A 112 -14.13 1.52 -17.44
N VAL A 113 -14.51 1.22 -16.20
CA VAL A 113 -15.91 1.03 -15.79
C VAL A 113 -16.48 2.32 -15.21
N TYR A 114 -15.68 3.08 -14.45
CA TYR A 114 -16.10 4.37 -13.92
C TYR A 114 -14.90 5.23 -13.53
N GLU A 115 -15.05 6.54 -13.68
CA GLU A 115 -14.16 7.52 -13.06
C GLU A 115 -14.75 7.94 -11.69
N PRO A 116 -14.02 7.77 -10.57
CA PRO A 116 -14.45 8.28 -9.28
C PRO A 116 -14.86 9.77 -9.32
N ASN A 117 -15.99 10.17 -8.74
CA ASN A 117 -16.38 11.60 -8.78
C ASN A 117 -15.42 12.57 -8.07
N ILE A 118 -14.44 12.07 -7.31
CA ILE A 118 -13.33 12.89 -6.77
C ILE A 118 -12.58 13.62 -7.90
N TYR A 119 -12.54 13.06 -9.11
CA TYR A 119 -11.92 13.66 -10.29
C TYR A 119 -12.62 14.95 -10.76
N VAL A 120 -13.92 15.12 -10.52
CA VAL A 120 -14.65 16.35 -10.93
C VAL A 120 -14.17 17.58 -10.13
N TRP A 121 -13.61 17.36 -8.94
CA TRP A 121 -13.29 18.43 -7.98
C TRP A 121 -11.81 18.50 -7.59
N TRP A 122 -10.93 17.64 -8.14
CA TRP A 122 -9.50 17.63 -7.81
C TRP A 122 -8.70 18.36 -8.91
N PRO A 123 -8.05 19.50 -8.62
CA PRO A 123 -7.59 20.44 -9.66
C PRO A 123 -6.17 20.14 -10.18
N PHE A 124 -5.80 18.88 -10.36
CA PHE A 124 -4.46 18.51 -10.86
C PHE A 124 -4.51 17.45 -11.94
#